data_AF-A0A133UZP1-F1
#
_entry.id   AF-A0A133UZP1-F1
#
_cell.length_a   1.000
_cell.length_b   1.000
_cell.length_c   1.000
_cell.angle_alpha   90.00
_cell.angle_beta   90.00
_cell.angle_gamma   90.00
#
_symmetry.space_group_name_H-M   'P 1'
#
loop_
_entity.id
_entity.type
_entity.pdbx_description
1 polymer ?
#
loop_
_entity_poly.entity_id
_entity_poly.type
_entity_poly.pdbx_seq_one_letter_code
_entity_poly.pdbx_strand_id
1 'polypeptide(L)'
;MKLAEFFVEELGISEEYWTDNKQELEEISGDAVHRYVNYLPGLRKYDRDSFEITMGITDRLERKDECLAFLSKEILKSELPDKAEILERLTALAFKSPEAYNYPVMDVLDYMSRGGGTVEMEHPEWLVWKDTFSEPKSYVKTLERILESLLSDSRKTAAFIGIAISLRDRKREDLSRKLTTRFFESGEIPYAIREELAWSIITGEFFEKVHARYYKDTVLMPFKGSSSNPPIIDFPKDLELEFDMDVILEAAEYLEEMMYQTQMKLTVEMEEITEWVLGSLEREEAKSFIRDWLGKKYDYRDFPVVRGIIGTLKDWGGTEAGFVKEAIDDLKNANRYQVRMMAFETGYDVLGDEEYLEEAEKDPSMEVREWAGGQK
;
A
#
# COMPACT_ATOMS: atom_id res chain seq x y z
N MET A 1 -26.03 -25.52 -9.21
CA MET A 1 -24.60 -25.77 -9.05
C MET A 1 -24.45 -26.93 -8.12
N LYS A 2 -23.87 -28.04 -8.57
CA LYS A 2 -23.41 -29.13 -7.70
C LYS A 2 -21.98 -28.84 -7.25
N LEU A 3 -21.50 -29.54 -6.22
CA LEU A 3 -20.13 -29.35 -5.73
C LEU A 3 -19.09 -29.61 -6.84
N ALA A 4 -19.33 -30.62 -7.68
CA ALA A 4 -18.52 -30.88 -8.87
C ALA A 4 -18.49 -29.68 -9.85
N GLU A 5 -19.64 -29.05 -10.11
CA GLU A 5 -19.72 -27.87 -10.99
C GLU A 5 -18.96 -26.68 -10.38
N PHE A 6 -18.97 -26.51 -9.05
CA PHE A 6 -18.16 -25.48 -8.39
C PHE A 6 -16.65 -25.71 -8.59
N PHE A 7 -16.15 -26.90 -8.29
CA PHE A 7 -14.72 -27.19 -8.42
C PHE A 7 -14.25 -27.21 -9.88
N VAL A 8 -15.03 -27.81 -10.78
CA VAL A 8 -14.62 -27.97 -12.18
C VAL A 8 -14.87 -26.71 -12.99
N GLU A 9 -16.05 -26.10 -12.90
CA GLU A 9 -16.44 -24.99 -13.77
C GLU A 9 -16.07 -23.62 -13.18
N GLU A 10 -16.25 -23.40 -11.88
CA GLU A 10 -15.99 -22.10 -11.25
C GLU A 10 -14.54 -21.95 -10.75
N LEU A 11 -13.95 -23.00 -10.16
CA LEU A 11 -12.54 -22.99 -9.76
C LEU A 11 -11.59 -23.44 -10.89
N GLY A 12 -12.09 -24.19 -11.86
CA GLY A 12 -11.28 -24.64 -13.00
C GLY A 12 -10.37 -25.83 -12.68
N ILE A 13 -10.72 -26.65 -11.68
CA ILE A 13 -10.04 -27.92 -11.40
C ILE A 13 -10.39 -28.93 -12.49
N SER A 14 -9.44 -29.78 -12.91
CA SER A 14 -9.74 -30.80 -13.93
C SER A 14 -10.77 -31.82 -13.45
N GLU A 15 -11.59 -32.34 -14.38
CA GLU A 15 -12.58 -33.39 -14.06
C GLU A 15 -11.91 -34.67 -13.53
N GLU A 16 -10.71 -34.98 -14.01
CA GLU A 16 -9.90 -36.12 -13.57
C GLU A 16 -9.50 -35.95 -12.11
N TYR A 17 -8.94 -34.79 -11.75
CA TYR A 17 -8.56 -34.48 -10.37
C TYR A 17 -9.75 -34.50 -9.41
N TRP A 18 -10.89 -33.91 -9.82
CA TRP A 18 -12.13 -33.98 -9.04
C TRP A 18 -12.56 -35.43 -8.80
N THR A 19 -12.48 -36.28 -9.83
CA THR A 19 -12.90 -37.68 -9.74
C THR A 19 -12.01 -38.48 -8.78
N ASP A 20 -10.70 -38.29 -8.87
CA ASP A 20 -9.71 -38.99 -8.07
C ASP A 20 -9.73 -38.57 -6.60
N ASN A 21 -10.04 -37.30 -6.32
CA ASN A 21 -10.04 -36.72 -4.96
C ASN A 21 -11.44 -36.43 -4.42
N LYS A 22 -12.48 -36.95 -5.07
CA LYS A 22 -13.89 -36.60 -4.81
C LYS A 22 -14.27 -36.71 -3.34
N GLN A 23 -13.95 -37.84 -2.71
CA GLN A 23 -14.38 -38.13 -1.35
C GLN A 23 -13.78 -37.13 -0.36
N GLU A 24 -12.50 -36.82 -0.51
CA GLU A 24 -11.78 -35.88 0.34
C GLU A 24 -12.26 -34.44 0.10
N LEU A 25 -12.48 -34.04 -1.16
CA LEU A 25 -13.05 -32.72 -1.49
C LEU A 25 -14.49 -32.55 -0.97
N GLU A 26 -15.32 -33.60 -1.02
CA GLU A 26 -16.67 -33.60 -0.42
C GLU A 26 -16.61 -33.48 1.11
N GLU A 27 -15.68 -34.16 1.77
CA GLU A 27 -15.49 -34.09 3.22
C GLU A 27 -15.03 -32.70 3.68
N ILE A 28 -14.01 -32.14 3.03
CA ILE A 28 -13.42 -30.83 3.34
C ILE A 28 -14.41 -29.69 3.06
N SER A 29 -15.27 -29.82 2.05
CA SER A 29 -16.26 -28.79 1.72
C SER A 29 -17.29 -28.59 2.83
N GLY A 30 -17.62 -29.65 3.56
CA GLY A 30 -18.54 -29.59 4.69
C GLY A 30 -19.94 -29.07 4.35
N ASP A 31 -20.81 -29.06 5.37
CA ASP A 31 -22.23 -28.71 5.24
C ASP A 31 -22.47 -27.27 4.75
N ALA A 32 -21.60 -26.33 5.09
CA ALA A 32 -21.76 -24.91 4.77
C ALA A 32 -21.60 -24.64 3.27
N VAL A 33 -20.53 -25.16 2.64
CA VAL A 33 -20.27 -25.02 1.20
C VAL A 33 -21.33 -25.79 0.40
N HIS A 34 -21.72 -26.98 0.86
CA HIS A 34 -22.81 -27.73 0.24
C HIS A 34 -24.13 -26.96 0.20
N ARG A 35 -24.46 -26.21 1.26
CA ARG A 35 -25.68 -25.38 1.29
C ARG A 35 -25.58 -24.19 0.34
N TYR A 36 -24.43 -23.52 0.26
CA TYR A 36 -24.20 -22.40 -0.64
C TYR A 36 -24.26 -22.80 -2.12
N VAL A 37 -23.55 -23.87 -2.50
CA VAL A 37 -23.49 -24.35 -3.89
C VAL A 37 -24.87 -24.79 -4.39
N ASN A 38 -25.67 -25.43 -3.53
CA ASN A 38 -27.06 -25.80 -3.84
C ASN A 38 -28.02 -24.59 -3.91
N TYR A 39 -27.69 -23.46 -3.27
CA TYR A 39 -28.50 -22.24 -3.26
C TYR A 39 -28.33 -21.37 -4.52
N LEU A 40 -27.09 -21.22 -5.02
CA LEU A 40 -26.75 -20.44 -6.23
C LEU A 40 -27.66 -20.64 -7.46
N PRO A 41 -28.03 -21.87 -7.88
CA PRO A 41 -28.96 -22.06 -9.00
C PRO A 41 -30.38 -21.57 -8.71
N GLY A 42 -30.80 -21.53 -7.44
CA GLY A 42 -32.09 -20.97 -7.03
C GLY A 42 -32.09 -19.44 -7.13
N LEU A 43 -31.02 -18.79 -6.68
CA LEU A 43 -30.83 -17.34 -6.84
C LEU A 43 -30.72 -16.93 -8.32
N ARG A 44 -30.06 -17.71 -9.17
CA ARG A 44 -30.01 -17.43 -10.63
C ARG A 44 -31.38 -17.56 -11.31
N LYS A 45 -32.35 -18.26 -10.68
CA LYS A 45 -33.68 -18.55 -11.23
C LYS A 45 -34.77 -17.64 -10.69
N TYR A 46 -34.59 -17.07 -9.50
CA TYR A 46 -35.58 -16.27 -8.78
C TYR A 46 -34.91 -15.00 -8.26
N ASP A 47 -35.57 -13.85 -8.36
CA ASP A 47 -35.05 -12.60 -7.78
C ASP A 47 -34.73 -12.78 -6.29
N ARG A 48 -33.58 -12.23 -5.85
CA ARG A 48 -32.97 -12.42 -4.52
C ARG A 48 -33.99 -12.36 -3.39
N ASP A 49 -34.75 -11.27 -3.33
CA ASP A 49 -35.73 -10.99 -2.27
C ASP A 49 -36.84 -12.06 -2.22
N SER A 50 -37.26 -12.59 -3.36
CA SER A 50 -38.34 -13.60 -3.44
C SER A 50 -37.85 -14.99 -3.03
N PHE A 51 -36.60 -15.33 -3.33
CA PHE A 51 -36.03 -16.63 -3.00
C PHE A 51 -35.62 -16.74 -1.53
N GLU A 52 -35.01 -15.68 -0.99
CA GLU A 52 -34.57 -15.59 0.40
C GLU A 52 -35.75 -15.67 1.40
N ILE A 53 -36.87 -14.97 1.11
CA ILE A 53 -38.10 -15.00 1.93
C ILE A 53 -38.72 -16.40 1.95
N THR A 54 -38.73 -17.12 0.81
CA THR A 54 -39.41 -18.41 0.69
C THR A 54 -38.74 -19.52 1.50
N MET A 55 -37.43 -19.41 1.71
CA MET A 55 -36.64 -20.48 2.32
C MET A 55 -36.11 -20.14 3.73
N GLY A 56 -36.28 -18.90 4.21
CA GLY A 56 -35.84 -18.49 5.55
C GLY A 56 -34.33 -18.62 5.77
N ILE A 57 -33.54 -18.44 4.70
CA ILE A 57 -32.09 -18.70 4.69
C ILE A 57 -31.26 -17.41 4.70
N THR A 58 -31.87 -16.24 4.77
CA THR A 58 -31.16 -14.95 4.78
C THR A 58 -30.09 -14.92 5.88
N ASP A 59 -30.35 -15.49 7.06
CA ASP A 59 -29.39 -15.53 8.18
C ASP A 59 -28.34 -16.67 8.11
N ARG A 60 -28.40 -17.59 7.12
CA ARG A 60 -27.58 -18.82 7.09
C ARG A 60 -26.67 -18.97 5.87
N LEU A 61 -26.79 -18.07 4.90
CA LEU A 61 -26.13 -18.15 3.60
C LEU A 61 -25.33 -16.89 3.28
N GLU A 62 -25.03 -16.07 4.27
CA GLU A 62 -24.42 -14.78 4.04
C GLU A 62 -22.97 -14.95 3.54
N ARG A 63 -22.93 -14.91 2.21
CA ARG A 63 -21.90 -14.38 1.33
C ARG A 63 -20.88 -15.42 0.82
N LYS A 64 -20.69 -15.40 -0.50
CA LYS A 64 -19.79 -16.26 -1.30
C LYS A 64 -18.42 -16.43 -0.63
N ASP A 65 -17.96 -15.36 -0.03
CA ASP A 65 -16.71 -15.24 0.69
C ASP A 65 -16.59 -16.03 1.97
N GLU A 66 -17.64 -16.18 2.78
CA GLU A 66 -17.56 -17.03 3.96
C GLU A 66 -17.33 -18.49 3.55
N CYS A 67 -17.92 -18.90 2.42
CA CYS A 67 -17.68 -20.22 1.83
C CYS A 67 -16.26 -20.35 1.28
N LEU A 68 -15.76 -19.35 0.55
CA LEU A 68 -14.37 -19.34 0.06
C LEU A 68 -13.36 -19.33 1.22
N ALA A 69 -13.64 -18.58 2.29
CA ALA A 69 -12.83 -18.50 3.49
C ALA A 69 -12.84 -19.81 4.28
N PHE A 70 -14.02 -20.43 4.43
CA PHE A 70 -14.14 -21.74 5.06
C PHE A 70 -13.35 -22.79 4.26
N LEU A 71 -13.59 -22.86 2.96
CA LEU A 71 -12.99 -23.87 2.10
C LEU A 71 -11.45 -23.74 2.04
N SER A 72 -10.92 -22.53 1.95
CA SER A 72 -9.48 -22.30 2.01
C SER A 72 -8.86 -22.71 3.34
N LYS A 73 -9.52 -22.47 4.48
CA LYS A 73 -9.06 -22.94 5.81
C LYS A 73 -9.05 -24.45 5.93
N GLU A 74 -10.06 -25.13 5.41
CA GLU A 74 -10.13 -26.59 5.48
C GLU A 74 -9.15 -27.24 4.52
N ILE A 75 -8.97 -26.68 3.31
CA ILE A 75 -7.91 -27.09 2.40
C ILE A 75 -6.54 -26.87 3.05
N LEU A 76 -6.29 -25.72 3.70
CA LEU A 76 -5.05 -25.45 4.46
C LEU A 76 -4.73 -26.49 5.54
N LYS A 77 -5.71 -27.25 6.03
CA LYS A 77 -5.51 -28.32 7.00
C LYS A 77 -5.51 -29.73 6.38
N SER A 78 -5.91 -29.87 5.12
CA SER A 78 -5.98 -31.17 4.45
C SER A 78 -4.63 -31.62 3.89
N GLU A 79 -4.59 -32.91 3.55
CA GLU A 79 -3.45 -33.61 2.92
C GLU A 79 -3.67 -33.79 1.41
N LEU A 80 -4.56 -32.98 0.81
CA LEU A 80 -4.86 -33.05 -0.61
C LEU A 80 -3.59 -32.87 -1.45
N PRO A 81 -3.40 -33.67 -2.52
CA PRO A 81 -2.41 -33.36 -3.54
C PRO A 81 -2.72 -31.98 -4.16
N ASP A 82 -1.75 -31.32 -4.78
CA ASP A 82 -1.94 -30.05 -5.53
C ASP A 82 -2.71 -28.93 -4.80
N LYS A 83 -2.71 -28.98 -3.46
CA LYS A 83 -3.38 -28.03 -2.57
C LYS A 83 -3.02 -26.58 -2.86
N ALA A 84 -1.78 -26.32 -3.28
CA ALA A 84 -1.34 -24.99 -3.70
C ALA A 84 -2.14 -24.45 -4.89
N GLU A 85 -2.38 -25.27 -5.92
CA GLU A 85 -3.16 -24.86 -7.09
C GLU A 85 -4.63 -24.58 -6.72
N ILE A 86 -5.21 -25.41 -5.86
CA ILE A 86 -6.59 -25.20 -5.41
C ILE A 86 -6.72 -23.90 -4.61
N LEU A 87 -5.77 -23.64 -3.71
CA LEU A 87 -5.72 -22.42 -2.92
C LEU A 87 -5.50 -21.18 -3.79
N GLU A 88 -4.66 -21.28 -4.83
CA GLU A 88 -4.46 -20.23 -5.83
C GLU A 88 -5.80 -19.88 -6.52
N ARG A 89 -6.48 -20.87 -7.09
CA ARG A 89 -7.77 -20.69 -7.77
C ARG A 89 -8.85 -20.12 -6.85
N LEU A 90 -8.90 -20.58 -5.59
CA LEU A 90 -9.80 -20.04 -4.58
C LEU A 90 -9.49 -18.59 -4.24
N THR A 91 -8.21 -18.23 -4.14
CA THR A 91 -7.78 -16.87 -3.85
C THR A 91 -8.11 -15.95 -5.03
N ALA A 92 -7.90 -16.40 -6.27
CA ALA A 92 -8.31 -15.70 -7.48
C ALA A 92 -9.81 -15.40 -7.49
N LEU A 93 -10.63 -16.39 -7.13
CA LEU A 93 -12.07 -16.28 -7.09
C LEU A 93 -12.55 -15.37 -5.95
N ALA A 94 -11.85 -15.38 -4.81
CA ALA A 94 -12.11 -14.50 -3.67
C ALA A 94 -11.74 -13.04 -3.99
N PHE A 95 -10.61 -12.83 -4.67
CA PHE A 95 -10.14 -11.51 -5.08
C PHE A 95 -11.14 -10.79 -6.01
N LYS A 96 -11.76 -11.52 -6.95
CA LYS A 96 -12.84 -11.02 -7.81
C LYS A 96 -14.15 -10.72 -7.08
N SER A 97 -14.23 -10.96 -5.77
CA SER A 97 -15.41 -10.74 -4.93
C SER A 97 -15.19 -9.54 -3.99
N PRO A 98 -15.83 -8.38 -4.23
CA PRO A 98 -15.65 -7.16 -3.42
C PRO A 98 -16.14 -7.29 -1.96
N GLU A 99 -16.73 -8.43 -1.62
CA GLU A 99 -17.27 -8.72 -0.29
C GLU A 99 -16.45 -9.73 0.51
N ALA A 100 -15.31 -10.20 0.00
CA ALA A 100 -14.60 -11.33 0.61
C ALA A 100 -13.73 -11.07 1.86
N TYR A 101 -14.24 -10.24 2.77
CA TYR A 101 -13.56 -9.72 3.96
C TYR A 101 -12.96 -10.78 4.92
N ASN A 102 -13.49 -12.01 4.94
CA ASN A 102 -13.07 -13.05 5.88
C ASN A 102 -12.08 -14.08 5.32
N TYR A 103 -11.60 -13.90 4.09
CA TYR A 103 -10.74 -14.87 3.41
C TYR A 103 -9.32 -14.94 4.03
N PRO A 104 -8.79 -16.14 4.34
CA PRO A 104 -7.53 -16.34 5.07
C PRO A 104 -6.30 -16.23 4.15
N VAL A 105 -6.22 -15.18 3.33
CA VAL A 105 -5.15 -15.01 2.35
C VAL A 105 -3.76 -15.06 3.00
N MET A 106 -3.58 -14.62 4.25
CA MET A 106 -2.30 -14.76 4.95
C MET A 106 -1.86 -16.20 5.19
N ASP A 107 -2.79 -17.06 5.60
CA ASP A 107 -2.49 -18.46 5.86
C ASP A 107 -2.19 -19.17 4.52
N VAL A 108 -2.88 -18.76 3.46
CA VAL A 108 -2.63 -19.22 2.08
C VAL A 108 -1.23 -18.81 1.62
N LEU A 109 -0.83 -17.56 1.82
CA LEU A 109 0.51 -17.05 1.51
C LEU A 109 1.60 -17.73 2.34
N ASP A 110 1.38 -17.95 3.64
CA ASP A 110 2.31 -18.67 4.51
C ASP A 110 2.53 -20.11 4.04
N TYR A 111 1.47 -20.77 3.58
CA TYR A 111 1.57 -22.10 3.01
C TYR A 111 2.34 -22.09 1.68
N MET A 112 1.99 -21.19 0.75
CA MET A 112 2.63 -21.10 -0.57
C MET A 112 4.12 -20.74 -0.47
N SER A 113 4.49 -19.81 0.43
CA SER A 113 5.88 -19.36 0.61
C SER A 113 6.83 -20.40 1.19
N ARG A 114 6.33 -21.43 1.90
CA ARG A 114 7.16 -22.48 2.53
C ARG A 114 7.49 -23.66 1.61
N GLY A 115 7.30 -23.51 0.30
CA GLY A 115 7.63 -24.54 -0.70
C GLY A 115 6.65 -25.70 -0.74
N GLY A 116 5.44 -25.54 -0.18
CA GLY A 116 4.33 -26.49 -0.32
C GLY A 116 3.68 -26.50 -1.71
N GLY A 117 4.08 -25.59 -2.60
CA GLY A 117 3.62 -25.54 -3.98
C GLY A 117 4.62 -24.80 -4.86
N THR A 118 5.00 -25.42 -5.97
CA THR A 118 5.66 -24.79 -7.12
C THR A 118 4.68 -23.93 -7.89
N VAL A 119 4.07 -22.96 -7.21
CA VAL A 119 3.20 -21.98 -7.84
C VAL A 119 3.92 -20.65 -7.71
N GLU A 120 4.50 -20.19 -8.82
CA GLU A 120 4.84 -18.79 -8.99
C GLU A 120 3.54 -18.04 -8.74
N MET A 121 3.40 -17.28 -7.64
CA MET A 121 2.14 -16.61 -7.31
C MET A 121 1.70 -15.79 -8.52
N GLU A 122 0.79 -16.28 -9.38
CA GLU A 122 0.56 -15.63 -10.68
C GLU A 122 -0.03 -14.23 -10.49
N HIS A 123 -0.62 -13.99 -9.32
CA HIS A 123 -1.44 -12.83 -8.98
C HIS A 123 -0.98 -12.10 -7.69
N PRO A 124 0.15 -11.36 -7.73
CA PRO A 124 0.66 -10.54 -6.62
C PRO A 124 -0.33 -9.44 -6.17
N GLU A 125 -1.29 -9.04 -7.02
CA GLU A 125 -2.41 -8.15 -6.69
C GLU A 125 -3.26 -8.67 -5.50
N TRP A 126 -3.18 -9.95 -5.15
CA TRP A 126 -3.86 -10.51 -3.96
C TRP A 126 -3.31 -9.96 -2.64
N LEU A 127 -2.04 -9.52 -2.63
CA LEU A 127 -1.38 -8.89 -1.49
C LEU A 127 -1.95 -7.50 -1.17
N VAL A 128 -2.72 -6.99 -2.11
CA VAL A 128 -3.17 -5.61 -2.19
C VAL A 128 -4.63 -5.48 -1.73
N TRP A 129 -5.24 -6.60 -1.37
CA TRP A 129 -6.66 -6.66 -1.03
C TRP A 129 -7.00 -6.15 0.38
N LYS A 130 -8.20 -5.56 0.47
CA LYS A 130 -8.68 -4.67 1.53
C LYS A 130 -8.78 -5.31 2.92
N ASP A 131 -8.82 -6.64 3.01
CA ASP A 131 -8.91 -7.37 4.28
C ASP A 131 -7.93 -8.53 4.46
N THR A 132 -6.89 -8.58 3.61
CA THR A 132 -5.78 -9.55 3.70
C THR A 132 -5.08 -9.55 5.04
N PHE A 133 -5.37 -8.61 5.94
CA PHE A 133 -4.56 -8.36 7.11
C PHE A 133 -5.39 -7.94 8.34
N SER A 134 -6.47 -8.68 8.61
CA SER A 134 -7.28 -8.54 9.83
C SER A 134 -6.46 -8.64 11.15
N GLU A 135 -5.23 -9.16 11.11
CA GLU A 135 -4.31 -9.20 12.24
C GLU A 135 -3.05 -8.31 12.09
N PRO A 136 -2.97 -7.18 12.82
CA PRO A 136 -1.85 -6.23 12.81
C PRO A 136 -0.43 -6.79 13.05
N LYS A 137 -0.32 -7.93 13.73
CA LYS A 137 0.97 -8.57 14.02
C LYS A 137 1.50 -9.40 12.84
N SER A 138 0.69 -9.66 11.81
CA SER A 138 1.12 -10.40 10.62
C SER A 138 1.84 -9.52 9.60
N TYR A 139 1.50 -8.23 9.48
CA TYR A 139 1.97 -7.38 8.38
C TYR A 139 3.50 -7.29 8.23
N VAL A 140 4.23 -7.12 9.33
CA VAL A 140 5.71 -7.05 9.29
C VAL A 140 6.30 -8.36 8.80
N LYS A 141 5.86 -9.48 9.38
CA LYS A 141 6.30 -10.81 8.96
C LYS A 141 5.89 -11.15 7.53
N THR A 142 4.78 -10.59 7.07
CA THR A 142 4.28 -10.77 5.71
C THR A 142 5.17 -10.05 4.72
N LEU A 143 5.45 -8.77 4.98
CA LEU A 143 6.34 -8.00 4.15
C LEU A 143 7.74 -8.63 4.12
N GLU A 144 8.28 -9.03 5.28
CA GLU A 144 9.56 -9.75 5.36
C GLU A 144 9.58 -10.97 4.43
N ARG A 145 8.54 -11.83 4.49
CA ARG A 145 8.46 -13.01 3.63
C ARG A 145 8.30 -12.70 2.16
N ILE A 146 7.53 -11.67 1.82
CA ILE A 146 7.38 -11.23 0.43
C ILE A 146 8.74 -10.76 -0.09
N LEU A 147 9.46 -9.98 0.70
CA LEU A 147 10.80 -9.51 0.36
C LEU A 147 11.77 -10.68 0.18
N GLU A 148 11.74 -11.66 1.09
CA GLU A 148 12.58 -12.88 1.05
C GLU A 148 12.15 -13.91 -0.04
N SER A 149 11.00 -13.70 -0.69
CA SER A 149 10.48 -14.63 -1.70
C SER A 149 11.18 -14.50 -3.05
N LEU A 150 10.94 -15.47 -3.93
CA LEU A 150 11.40 -15.46 -5.33
C LEU A 150 10.54 -14.60 -6.27
N LEU A 151 9.62 -13.79 -5.73
CA LEU A 151 8.82 -12.87 -6.55
C LEU A 151 9.72 -11.84 -7.24
N SER A 152 9.29 -11.33 -8.40
CA SER A 152 9.96 -10.21 -9.06
C SER A 152 9.88 -8.94 -8.20
N ASP A 153 10.83 -8.03 -8.40
CA ASP A 153 10.89 -6.77 -7.64
C ASP A 153 9.64 -5.90 -7.84
N SER A 154 9.01 -5.97 -9.03
CA SER A 154 7.77 -5.26 -9.33
C SER A 154 6.62 -5.73 -8.44
N ARG A 155 6.54 -7.03 -8.20
CA ARG A 155 5.53 -7.67 -7.35
C ARG A 155 5.75 -7.37 -5.88
N LYS A 156 7.02 -7.43 -5.43
CA LYS A 156 7.39 -7.04 -4.06
C LYS A 156 7.07 -5.56 -3.79
N THR A 157 7.32 -4.71 -4.79
CA THR A 157 7.02 -3.28 -4.74
C THR A 157 5.51 -3.01 -4.68
N ALA A 158 4.72 -3.63 -5.55
CA ALA A 158 3.25 -3.51 -5.53
C ALA A 158 2.67 -3.98 -4.19
N ALA A 159 3.17 -5.10 -3.66
CA ALA A 159 2.74 -5.61 -2.37
C ALA A 159 3.01 -4.63 -1.22
N PHE A 160 4.20 -4.05 -1.17
CA PHE A 160 4.53 -3.01 -0.18
C PHE A 160 3.55 -1.83 -0.24
N ILE A 161 3.34 -1.27 -1.43
CA ILE A 161 2.48 -0.10 -1.63
C ILE A 161 1.04 -0.43 -1.24
N GLY A 162 0.55 -1.60 -1.64
CA GLY A 162 -0.77 -2.11 -1.25
C GLY A 162 -0.94 -2.21 0.27
N ILE A 163 0.05 -2.79 0.94
CA ILE A 163 0.06 -2.93 2.41
C ILE A 163 0.05 -1.56 3.10
N ALA A 164 0.90 -0.64 2.66
CA ALA A 164 1.01 0.70 3.25
C ALA A 164 -0.31 1.47 3.13
N ILE A 165 -0.91 1.49 1.93
CA ILE A 165 -2.21 2.13 1.68
C ILE A 165 -3.32 1.50 2.53
N SER A 166 -3.35 0.17 2.63
CA SER A 166 -4.33 -0.55 3.44
C SER A 166 -4.22 -0.20 4.93
N LEU A 167 -3.00 -0.12 5.47
CA LEU A 167 -2.76 0.28 6.86
C LEU A 167 -3.18 1.72 7.13
N ARG A 168 -2.87 2.63 6.20
CA ARG A 168 -3.31 4.03 6.27
C ARG A 168 -4.84 4.13 6.30
N ASP A 169 -5.54 3.42 5.42
CA ASP A 169 -7.02 3.43 5.38
C ASP A 169 -7.65 2.90 6.68
N ARG A 170 -6.92 2.01 7.38
CA ARG A 170 -7.27 1.48 8.71
C ARG A 170 -6.82 2.37 9.87
N LYS A 171 -6.24 3.55 9.59
CA LYS A 171 -5.64 4.46 10.57
C LYS A 171 -4.53 3.81 11.42
N ARG A 172 -3.77 2.91 10.80
CA ARG A 172 -2.61 2.21 11.39
C ARG A 172 -1.30 2.79 10.88
N GLU A 173 -1.19 4.11 10.97
CA GLU A 173 -0.05 4.88 10.51
C GLU A 173 1.26 4.40 11.19
N ASP A 174 1.19 4.02 12.46
CA ASP A 174 2.32 3.47 13.23
C ASP A 174 2.97 2.23 12.57
N LEU A 175 2.14 1.35 11.98
CA LEU A 175 2.62 0.18 11.27
C LEU A 175 3.04 0.52 9.85
N SER A 176 2.31 1.40 9.17
CA SER A 176 2.65 1.81 7.80
C SER A 176 4.05 2.41 7.73
N ARG A 177 4.38 3.29 8.68
CA ARG A 177 5.71 3.87 8.84
C ARG A 177 6.79 2.82 9.05
N LYS A 178 6.58 1.89 10.01
CA LYS A 178 7.52 0.79 10.28
C LYS A 178 7.78 -0.10 9.06
N LEU A 179 6.74 -0.39 8.27
CA LEU A 179 6.88 -1.19 7.05
C LEU A 179 7.57 -0.44 5.93
N THR A 180 7.33 0.87 5.84
CA THR A 180 8.04 1.75 4.92
C THR A 180 9.52 1.72 5.22
N THR A 181 9.93 1.97 6.46
CA THR A 181 11.35 1.83 6.88
C THR A 181 11.91 0.45 6.53
N ARG A 182 11.19 -0.63 6.86
CA ARG A 182 11.61 -2.01 6.54
C ARG A 182 11.82 -2.26 5.06
N PHE A 183 10.91 -1.77 4.20
CA PHE A 183 11.01 -1.91 2.75
C PHE A 183 12.24 -1.17 2.24
N PHE A 184 12.40 0.09 2.64
CA PHE A 184 13.50 0.94 2.18
C PHE A 184 14.85 0.55 2.78
N GLU A 185 14.92 -0.18 3.89
CA GLU A 185 16.17 -0.74 4.42
C GLU A 185 16.47 -2.16 3.91
N SER A 186 15.56 -2.77 3.15
CA SER A 186 15.69 -4.16 2.70
C SER A 186 16.85 -4.35 1.72
N GLY A 187 17.68 -5.36 1.99
CA GLY A 187 18.69 -5.86 1.04
C GLY A 187 18.10 -6.72 -0.08
N GLU A 188 16.84 -7.13 0.04
CA GLU A 188 16.17 -8.02 -0.90
C GLU A 188 15.65 -7.31 -2.16
N ILE A 189 15.56 -5.97 -2.13
CA ILE A 189 15.24 -5.13 -3.29
C ILE A 189 16.50 -4.34 -3.65
N PRO A 190 16.94 -4.38 -4.93
CA PRO A 190 18.03 -3.55 -5.42
C PRO A 190 17.89 -2.08 -5.00
N TYR A 191 19.00 -1.47 -4.57
CA TYR A 191 19.01 -0.07 -4.12
C TYR A 191 18.44 0.88 -5.18
N ALA A 192 18.81 0.70 -6.46
CA ALA A 192 18.34 1.52 -7.57
C ALA A 192 16.81 1.54 -7.68
N ILE A 193 16.15 0.38 -7.52
CA ILE A 193 14.68 0.28 -7.58
C ILE A 193 14.04 1.02 -6.39
N ARG A 194 14.60 0.85 -5.18
CA ARG A 194 14.11 1.57 -3.98
C ARG A 194 14.30 3.08 -4.13
N GLU A 195 15.47 3.51 -4.58
CA GLU A 195 15.78 4.91 -4.82
C GLU A 195 14.81 5.52 -5.81
N GLU A 196 14.62 4.90 -6.97
CA GLU A 196 13.70 5.37 -8.01
C GLU A 196 12.23 5.41 -7.51
N LEU A 197 11.80 4.40 -6.77
CA LEU A 197 10.49 4.38 -6.15
C LEU A 197 10.32 5.54 -5.16
N ALA A 198 11.31 5.78 -4.29
CA ALA A 198 11.28 6.87 -3.32
C ALA A 198 11.12 8.22 -4.02
N TRP A 199 11.94 8.48 -5.04
CA TRP A 199 11.89 9.70 -5.83
C TRP A 199 10.52 9.88 -6.49
N SER A 200 10.01 8.86 -7.16
CA SER A 200 8.73 8.92 -7.84
C SER A 200 7.53 9.11 -6.89
N ILE A 201 7.63 8.62 -5.65
CA ILE A 201 6.63 8.88 -4.61
C ILE A 201 6.71 10.33 -4.13
N ILE A 202 7.91 10.82 -3.79
CA ILE A 202 8.14 12.19 -3.29
C ILE A 202 7.68 13.24 -4.31
N THR A 203 7.97 13.03 -5.60
CA THR A 203 7.58 13.95 -6.67
C THR A 203 6.12 13.79 -7.09
N GLY A 204 5.44 12.73 -6.65
CA GLY A 204 4.06 12.41 -7.00
C GLY A 204 3.91 11.71 -8.36
N GLU A 205 4.98 11.56 -9.13
CA GLU A 205 4.98 10.91 -10.44
C GLU A 205 4.47 9.48 -10.41
N PHE A 206 4.77 8.73 -9.34
CA PHE A 206 4.32 7.35 -9.19
C PHE A 206 2.80 7.25 -9.35
N PHE A 207 2.06 8.09 -8.60
CA PHE A 207 0.61 8.09 -8.63
C PHE A 207 0.07 8.61 -9.97
N GLU A 208 0.71 9.61 -10.58
CA GLU A 208 0.33 10.07 -11.91
C GLU A 208 0.48 8.97 -12.97
N LYS A 209 1.55 8.17 -12.89
CA LYS A 209 1.80 7.04 -13.78
C LYS A 209 0.75 5.94 -13.61
N VAL A 210 0.41 5.57 -12.37
CA VAL A 210 -0.67 4.59 -12.15
C VAL A 210 -2.02 5.15 -12.64
N HIS A 211 -2.30 6.43 -12.35
CA HIS A 211 -3.51 7.08 -12.83
C HIS A 211 -3.61 7.14 -14.36
N ALA A 212 -2.53 7.51 -15.02
CA ALA A 212 -2.48 7.61 -16.48
C ALA A 212 -2.71 6.24 -17.15
N ARG A 213 -2.15 5.15 -16.59
CA ARG A 213 -2.38 3.79 -17.10
C ARG A 213 -3.83 3.37 -16.96
N TYR A 214 -4.41 3.51 -15.76
CA TYR A 214 -5.82 3.18 -15.54
C TYR A 214 -6.73 3.82 -16.60
N TYR A 215 -6.59 5.13 -16.81
CA TYR A 215 -7.43 5.86 -17.77
C TYR A 215 -7.04 5.64 -19.24
N LYS A 216 -5.85 5.12 -19.51
CA LYS A 216 -5.42 4.72 -20.87
C LYS A 216 -6.18 3.47 -21.32
N ASP A 217 -6.44 2.55 -20.41
CA ASP A 217 -7.11 1.28 -20.70
C ASP A 217 -8.65 1.33 -20.53
N THR A 218 -9.22 2.39 -19.92
CA THR A 218 -10.69 2.57 -19.80
C THR A 218 -11.39 3.32 -20.95
N VAL A 219 -10.68 3.98 -21.87
CA VAL A 219 -11.17 4.78 -23.02
C VAL A 219 -12.44 5.67 -22.78
N LEU A 220 -12.21 6.99 -22.85
CA LEU A 220 -13.18 8.08 -23.12
C LEU A 220 -14.33 8.31 -22.11
N MET A 221 -14.04 9.05 -21.05
CA MET A 221 -14.98 10.07 -20.56
C MET A 221 -14.26 11.42 -20.47
N PRO A 222 -14.87 12.52 -20.94
CA PRO A 222 -14.27 13.84 -20.83
C PRO A 222 -14.26 14.23 -19.35
N PHE A 223 -13.07 14.29 -18.76
CA PHE A 223 -12.87 14.96 -17.48
C PHE A 223 -13.18 16.46 -17.67
N LYS A 224 -14.44 16.83 -17.44
CA LYS A 224 -14.79 18.21 -17.13
C LYS A 224 -14.48 18.44 -15.66
N GLY A 225 -13.32 19.03 -15.41
CA GLY A 225 -13.03 19.75 -14.17
C GLY A 225 -11.99 19.12 -13.26
N SER A 226 -10.71 19.33 -13.57
CA SER A 226 -9.71 19.65 -12.56
C SER A 226 -8.61 20.50 -13.19
N SER A 227 -8.78 21.82 -13.12
CA SER A 227 -7.72 22.75 -13.46
C SER A 227 -6.69 22.76 -12.33
N SER A 228 -5.63 21.98 -12.48
CA SER A 228 -4.35 22.18 -11.81
C SER A 228 -3.33 21.30 -12.52
N ASN A 229 -2.59 21.88 -13.47
CA ASN A 229 -1.43 21.22 -14.06
C ASN A 229 -0.43 20.89 -12.94
N PRO A 230 0.10 19.65 -12.85
CA PRO A 230 1.26 19.39 -12.02
C PRO A 230 2.46 20.19 -12.56
N PRO A 231 3.41 20.59 -11.70
CA PRO A 231 4.59 21.31 -12.14
C PRO A 231 5.41 20.42 -13.07
N ILE A 232 5.72 20.92 -14.27
CA ILE A 232 6.71 20.33 -15.15
C ILE A 232 8.07 20.60 -14.51
N ILE A 233 8.68 19.58 -13.92
CA ILE A 233 10.09 19.60 -13.53
C ILE A 233 10.87 19.18 -14.78
N ASP A 234 11.59 20.11 -15.38
CA ASP A 234 12.53 19.80 -16.46
C ASP A 234 13.71 19.04 -15.85
N PHE A 235 13.80 17.74 -16.14
CA PHE A 235 14.97 16.95 -15.80
C PHE A 235 16.20 17.50 -16.55
N PRO A 236 17.36 17.66 -15.88
CA PRO A 236 18.62 17.79 -16.58
C PRO A 236 18.77 16.59 -17.51
N LYS A 237 18.93 16.85 -18.81
CA LYS A 237 19.10 15.84 -19.87
C LYS A 237 20.32 14.91 -19.70
N ASP A 238 21.08 15.11 -18.64
CA ASP A 238 22.38 14.47 -18.40
C ASP A 238 22.29 13.31 -17.40
N LEU A 239 21.09 13.01 -16.87
CA LEU A 239 20.79 11.82 -16.06
C LEU A 239 19.92 10.84 -16.86
N GLU A 240 20.42 10.39 -18.02
CA GLU A 240 20.10 9.05 -18.52
C GLU A 240 20.85 8.02 -17.65
N LEU A 241 20.50 7.93 -16.36
CA LEU A 241 20.60 6.65 -15.69
C LEU A 241 19.56 5.77 -16.40
N GLU A 242 19.94 4.58 -16.85
CA GLU A 242 18.97 3.57 -17.29
C GLU A 242 18.05 3.30 -16.09
N PHE A 243 16.96 4.06 -16.02
CA PHE A 243 15.90 3.88 -15.06
C PHE A 243 15.34 2.48 -15.28
N ASP A 244 15.18 1.67 -14.24
CA ASP A 244 14.45 0.41 -14.35
C ASP A 244 12.95 0.70 -14.21
N MET A 245 12.49 1.62 -15.08
CA MET A 245 11.12 2.07 -15.19
C MET A 245 10.18 0.89 -15.36
N ASP A 246 10.65 -0.20 -15.96
CA ASP A 246 9.85 -1.42 -16.20
C ASP A 246 9.36 -2.03 -14.89
N VAL A 247 10.19 -2.05 -13.83
CA VAL A 247 9.79 -2.58 -12.52
C VAL A 247 8.70 -1.72 -11.87
N ILE A 248 8.85 -0.40 -11.89
CA ILE A 248 7.86 0.52 -11.30
C ILE A 248 6.57 0.51 -12.14
N LEU A 249 6.69 0.40 -13.45
CA LEU A 249 5.56 0.33 -14.36
C LEU A 249 4.79 -0.98 -14.24
N GLU A 250 5.46 -2.12 -14.09
CA GLU A 250 4.82 -3.41 -13.76
C GLU A 250 4.16 -3.34 -12.38
N ALA A 251 4.83 -2.74 -11.38
CA ALA A 251 4.22 -2.56 -10.06
C ALA A 251 2.93 -1.75 -10.15
N ALA A 252 2.90 -0.72 -11.01
CA ALA A 252 1.71 0.07 -11.29
C ALA A 252 0.59 -0.75 -11.95
N GLU A 253 0.91 -1.71 -12.84
CA GLU A 253 -0.08 -2.63 -13.44
C GLU A 253 -0.80 -3.45 -12.35
N TYR A 254 -0.06 -3.99 -11.37
CA TYR A 254 -0.66 -4.73 -10.27
C TYR A 254 -1.51 -3.87 -9.32
N LEU A 255 -1.27 -2.56 -9.29
CA LEU A 255 -1.96 -1.61 -8.41
C LEU A 255 -3.17 -0.93 -9.07
N GLU A 256 -3.36 -1.11 -10.37
CA GLU A 256 -4.43 -0.46 -11.14
C GLU A 256 -5.82 -0.73 -10.54
N GLU A 257 -6.12 -1.98 -10.19
CA GLU A 257 -7.40 -2.35 -9.60
C GLU A 257 -7.64 -1.74 -8.20
N MET A 258 -6.57 -1.41 -7.45
CA MET A 258 -6.73 -0.68 -6.17
C MET A 258 -7.27 0.70 -6.35
N MET A 259 -6.86 1.39 -7.42
CA MET A 259 -7.25 2.76 -7.64
C MET A 259 -8.76 2.92 -7.74
N TYR A 260 -9.44 1.89 -8.27
CA TYR A 260 -10.89 1.86 -8.32
C TYR A 260 -11.52 1.93 -6.92
N GLN A 261 -10.87 1.33 -5.92
CA GLN A 261 -11.41 1.14 -4.58
C GLN A 261 -10.91 2.16 -3.55
N THR A 262 -9.76 2.80 -3.80
CA THR A 262 -9.05 3.63 -2.82
C THR A 262 -8.41 4.87 -3.45
N GLN A 263 -8.27 5.95 -2.68
CA GLN A 263 -7.37 7.04 -3.07
C GLN A 263 -5.93 6.58 -2.81
N MET A 264 -5.25 6.06 -3.82
CA MET A 264 -3.85 5.68 -3.70
C MET A 264 -2.99 6.91 -3.42
N LYS A 265 -2.53 7.04 -2.18
CA LYS A 265 -1.58 8.07 -1.75
C LYS A 265 -0.74 7.50 -0.61
N LEU A 266 0.55 7.75 -0.63
CA LEU A 266 1.39 7.54 0.53
C LEU A 266 1.52 8.91 1.17
N THR A 267 1.00 9.07 2.40
CA THR A 267 0.96 10.38 3.07
C THR A 267 1.76 10.35 4.34
N VAL A 268 1.57 9.36 5.19
CA VAL A 268 2.37 9.29 6.42
C VAL A 268 3.74 8.72 6.14
N GLU A 269 3.84 7.86 5.14
CA GLU A 269 5.04 7.14 4.69
C GLU A 269 6.04 8.06 3.97
N MET A 270 5.56 9.14 3.37
CA MET A 270 6.41 10.13 2.68
C MET A 270 7.44 10.76 3.62
N GLU A 271 7.14 10.84 4.92
CA GLU A 271 8.09 11.32 5.94
C GLU A 271 9.30 10.37 6.00
N GLU A 272 9.07 9.07 6.21
CA GLU A 272 10.11 8.05 6.29
C GLU A 272 10.85 7.86 4.96
N ILE A 273 10.14 7.95 3.83
CA ILE A 273 10.75 7.88 2.50
C ILE A 273 11.71 9.05 2.29
N THR A 274 11.31 10.26 2.71
CA THR A 274 12.16 11.46 2.58
C THR A 274 13.40 11.36 3.45
N GLU A 275 13.26 10.92 4.71
CA GLU A 275 14.39 10.70 5.61
C GLU A 275 15.36 9.64 5.05
N TRP A 276 14.82 8.56 4.49
CA TRP A 276 15.64 7.53 3.86
C TRP A 276 16.43 8.06 2.66
N VAL A 277 15.79 8.80 1.75
CA VAL A 277 16.47 9.44 0.59
C VAL A 277 17.58 10.37 1.08
N LEU A 278 17.28 11.25 2.03
CA LEU A 278 18.28 12.19 2.56
C LEU A 278 19.44 11.49 3.27
N GLY A 279 19.17 10.34 3.90
CA GLY A 279 20.17 9.50 4.54
C GLY A 279 21.01 8.69 3.57
N SER A 280 20.53 8.41 2.35
CA SER A 280 21.25 7.64 1.34
C SER A 280 22.14 8.48 0.42
N LEU A 281 21.83 9.78 0.29
CA LEU A 281 22.57 10.72 -0.55
C LEU A 281 23.90 11.17 0.07
N GLU A 282 24.84 11.59 -0.79
CA GLU A 282 25.99 12.34 -0.29
C GLU A 282 25.55 13.68 0.32
N ARG A 283 26.35 14.21 1.25
CA ARG A 283 25.97 15.37 2.07
C ARG A 283 25.55 16.58 1.23
N GLU A 284 26.30 16.89 0.17
CA GLU A 284 26.02 18.05 -0.69
C GLU A 284 24.83 17.80 -1.62
N GLU A 285 24.58 16.56 -2.03
CA GLU A 285 23.39 16.18 -2.80
C GLU A 285 22.12 16.32 -1.95
N ALA A 286 22.17 15.83 -0.71
CA ALA A 286 21.09 15.97 0.26
C ALA A 286 20.80 17.45 0.58
N LYS A 287 21.84 18.29 0.72
CA LYS A 287 21.67 19.75 0.85
C LYS A 287 21.02 20.36 -0.38
N SER A 288 21.42 19.94 -1.58
CA SER A 288 20.83 20.41 -2.84
C SER A 288 19.34 20.07 -2.91
N PHE A 289 18.97 18.83 -2.59
CA PHE A 289 17.56 18.42 -2.51
C PHE A 289 16.77 19.30 -1.54
N ILE A 290 17.29 19.52 -0.32
CA ILE A 290 16.61 20.35 0.67
C ILE A 290 16.42 21.78 0.13
N ARG A 291 17.45 22.36 -0.50
CA ARG A 291 17.37 23.70 -1.11
C ARG A 291 16.31 23.80 -2.19
N ASP A 292 16.11 22.75 -3.00
CA ASP A 292 15.05 22.72 -4.00
C ASP A 292 13.65 22.76 -3.37
N TRP A 293 13.51 22.39 -2.10
CA TRP A 293 12.26 22.51 -1.34
C TRP A 293 12.07 23.87 -0.67
N LEU A 294 13.14 24.60 -0.40
CA LEU A 294 13.10 25.93 0.23
C LEU A 294 12.42 26.98 -0.67
N GLY A 295 11.76 27.97 -0.06
CA GLY A 295 11.10 29.08 -0.74
C GLY A 295 9.84 28.72 -1.53
N LYS A 296 9.46 27.43 -1.58
CA LYS A 296 8.27 26.96 -2.28
C LYS A 296 6.99 27.44 -1.59
N LYS A 297 5.92 27.49 -2.39
CA LYS A 297 4.56 27.64 -1.86
C LYS A 297 4.00 26.26 -1.53
N TYR A 298 3.93 25.94 -0.25
CA TYR A 298 3.52 24.63 0.24
C TYR A 298 1.99 24.48 0.25
N ASP A 299 1.55 23.29 -0.13
CA ASP A 299 0.21 22.77 0.07
C ASP A 299 0.21 21.62 1.09
N TYR A 300 -0.98 21.21 1.52
CA TYR A 300 -1.14 20.18 2.55
C TYR A 300 -0.45 18.84 2.19
N ARG A 301 -0.33 18.55 0.88
CA ARG A 301 0.30 17.32 0.38
C ARG A 301 1.82 17.32 0.56
N ASP A 302 2.44 18.49 0.71
CA ASP A 302 3.89 18.64 0.83
C ASP A 302 4.37 18.42 2.27
N PHE A 303 3.45 18.48 3.24
CA PHE A 303 3.79 18.46 4.66
C PHE A 303 4.56 17.21 5.11
N PRO A 304 4.25 16.01 4.62
CA PRO A 304 5.04 14.83 4.94
C PRO A 304 6.50 14.91 4.49
N VAL A 305 6.75 15.42 3.27
CA VAL A 305 8.10 15.61 2.75
C VAL A 305 8.84 16.65 3.59
N VAL A 306 8.19 17.79 3.89
CA VAL A 306 8.76 18.82 4.76
C VAL A 306 9.07 18.27 6.16
N ARG A 307 8.23 17.38 6.70
CA ARG A 307 8.53 16.70 7.98
C ARG A 307 9.78 15.85 7.92
N GLY A 308 9.97 15.06 6.86
CA GLY A 308 11.19 14.27 6.71
C GLY A 308 12.45 15.13 6.53
N ILE A 309 12.32 16.27 5.84
CA ILE A 309 13.39 17.30 5.79
C ILE A 309 13.71 17.82 7.20
N ILE A 310 12.69 18.21 7.96
CA ILE A 310 12.86 18.70 9.34
C ILE A 310 13.49 17.63 10.24
N GLY A 311 13.06 16.37 10.14
CA GLY A 311 13.66 15.24 10.87
C GLY A 311 15.16 15.12 10.59
N THR A 312 15.52 15.17 9.30
CA THR A 312 16.94 15.15 8.88
C THR A 312 17.73 16.35 9.41
N LEU A 313 17.15 17.56 9.37
CA LEU A 313 17.81 18.78 9.86
C LEU A 313 18.07 18.72 11.37
N LYS A 314 17.18 18.07 12.16
CA LYS A 314 17.39 17.86 13.60
C LYS A 314 18.65 17.05 13.86
N ASP A 315 18.85 15.97 13.12
CA ASP A 315 20.03 15.12 13.26
C ASP A 315 21.33 15.83 12.84
N TRP A 316 21.23 16.82 11.96
CA TRP A 316 22.37 17.55 11.42
C TRP A 316 22.79 18.75 12.28
N GLY A 317 22.01 19.14 13.28
CA GLY A 317 22.25 20.32 14.11
C GLY A 317 23.67 20.44 14.67
N GLY A 318 24.27 19.31 15.06
CA GLY A 318 25.63 19.28 15.61
C GLY A 318 26.76 19.25 14.59
N THR A 319 26.48 18.93 13.33
CA THR A 319 27.51 18.68 12.29
C THR A 319 27.45 19.69 11.15
N GLU A 320 26.27 20.23 10.84
CA GLU A 320 26.00 21.12 9.71
C GLU A 320 25.19 22.36 10.15
N ALA A 321 25.45 22.86 11.37
CA ALA A 321 24.67 23.93 12.01
C ALA A 321 24.42 25.15 11.10
N GLY A 322 25.41 25.53 10.26
CA GLY A 322 25.27 26.62 9.31
C GLY A 322 24.20 26.38 8.23
N PHE A 323 24.17 25.15 7.69
CA PHE A 323 23.14 24.77 6.71
C PHE A 323 21.78 24.56 7.37
N VAL A 324 21.75 23.99 8.58
CA VAL A 324 20.50 23.84 9.35
C VAL A 324 19.88 25.22 9.59
N LYS A 325 20.69 26.20 10.02
CA LYS A 325 20.21 27.58 10.18
C LYS A 325 19.69 28.17 8.86
N GLU A 326 20.42 28.01 7.76
CA GLU A 326 19.99 28.44 6.41
C GLU A 326 18.60 27.89 6.07
N ALA A 327 18.39 26.58 6.22
CA ALA A 327 17.13 25.92 5.88
C ALA A 327 15.98 26.34 6.81
N ILE A 328 16.22 26.40 8.12
CA ILE A 328 15.20 26.79 9.10
C ILE A 328 14.79 28.26 8.92
N ASP A 329 15.74 29.16 8.66
CA ASP A 329 15.45 30.58 8.43
C ASP A 329 14.62 30.82 7.17
N ASP A 330 14.72 29.94 6.16
CA ASP A 330 13.82 29.99 5.02
C ASP A 330 12.44 29.39 5.35
N LEU A 331 12.39 28.19 5.96
CA LEU A 331 11.13 27.50 6.29
C LEU A 331 10.24 28.27 7.28
N LYS A 332 10.83 29.03 8.20
CA LYS A 332 10.07 29.90 9.13
C LYS A 332 9.33 31.03 8.42
N ASN A 333 9.62 31.31 7.14
CA ASN A 333 8.92 32.28 6.31
C ASN A 333 7.91 31.65 5.34
N ALA A 334 7.66 30.33 5.45
CA ALA A 334 6.75 29.61 4.58
C ALA A 334 5.31 30.15 4.63
N ASN A 335 4.56 29.97 3.53
CA ASN A 335 3.16 30.40 3.43
C ASN A 335 2.20 29.65 4.38
N ARG A 336 2.58 28.45 4.85
CA ARG A 336 1.76 27.59 5.73
C ARG A 336 2.26 27.64 7.15
N TYR A 337 1.36 27.87 8.11
CA TYR A 337 1.73 28.00 9.51
C TYR A 337 2.29 26.70 10.09
N GLN A 338 1.84 25.52 9.63
CA GLN A 338 2.37 24.23 10.09
C GLN A 338 3.86 24.09 9.76
N VAL A 339 4.29 24.54 8.57
CA VAL A 339 5.70 24.52 8.16
C VAL A 339 6.51 25.48 9.01
N ARG A 340 6.00 26.71 9.20
CA ARG A 340 6.65 27.70 10.07
C ARG A 340 6.79 27.21 11.51
N MET A 341 5.75 26.60 12.07
CA MET A 341 5.75 26.04 13.43
C MET A 341 6.85 24.98 13.59
N MET A 342 6.93 24.01 12.65
CA MET A 342 7.98 22.99 12.68
C MET A 342 9.38 23.59 12.54
N ALA A 343 9.54 24.65 11.74
CA ALA A 343 10.80 25.36 11.58
C ALA A 343 11.20 26.08 12.88
N PHE A 344 10.29 26.83 13.51
CA PHE A 344 10.56 27.49 14.79
C PHE A 344 10.87 26.50 15.90
N GLU A 345 10.10 25.42 16.03
CA GLU A 345 10.35 24.32 16.95
C GLU A 345 11.77 23.76 16.76
N THR A 346 12.12 23.45 15.52
CA THR A 346 13.42 22.87 15.20
C THR A 346 14.55 23.86 15.42
N GLY A 347 14.39 25.12 15.04
CA GLY A 347 15.38 26.17 15.29
C GLY A 347 15.66 26.35 16.77
N TYR A 348 14.61 26.43 17.59
CA TYR A 348 14.74 26.53 19.04
C TYR A 348 15.41 25.28 19.65
N ASP A 349 14.91 24.09 19.34
CA ASP A 349 15.38 22.84 19.93
C ASP A 349 16.82 22.49 19.54
N VAL A 350 17.19 22.75 18.29
CA VAL A 350 18.44 22.27 17.70
C VAL A 350 19.55 23.31 17.77
N LEU A 351 19.23 24.58 17.53
CA LEU A 351 20.22 25.67 17.53
C LEU A 351 20.31 26.35 18.90
N GLY A 352 19.34 26.13 19.79
CA GLY A 352 19.32 26.70 21.14
C GLY A 352 19.19 28.23 21.16
N ASP A 353 18.60 28.80 20.11
CA ASP A 353 18.50 30.23 19.90
C ASP A 353 17.10 30.74 20.27
N GLU A 354 17.01 31.51 21.36
CA GLU A 354 15.75 32.10 21.84
C GLU A 354 15.14 33.09 20.82
N GLU A 355 15.92 33.58 19.85
CA GLU A 355 15.41 34.44 18.77
C GLU A 355 14.26 33.76 18.01
N TYR A 356 14.29 32.43 17.85
CA TYR A 356 13.20 31.68 17.20
C TYR A 356 11.89 31.77 17.99
N LEU A 357 11.94 31.81 19.33
CA LEU A 357 10.73 32.01 20.16
C LEU A 357 10.22 33.45 20.02
N GLU A 358 11.11 34.44 20.07
CA GLU A 358 10.75 35.86 19.96
C GLU A 358 10.14 36.21 18.59
N GLU A 359 10.62 35.57 17.53
CA GLU A 359 10.04 35.69 16.20
C GLU A 359 8.68 34.99 16.10
N ALA A 360 8.55 33.77 16.64
CA ALA A 360 7.31 33.00 16.65
C ALA A 360 6.17 33.71 17.39
N GLU A 361 6.46 34.48 18.45
CA GLU A 361 5.48 35.32 19.15
C GLU A 361 4.85 36.42 18.28
N LYS A 362 5.50 36.78 17.18
CA LYS A 362 5.02 37.78 16.22
C LYS A 362 4.41 37.15 14.97
N ASP A 363 4.32 35.81 14.91
CA ASP A 363 3.80 35.11 13.73
C ASP A 363 2.34 35.49 13.46
N PRO A 364 1.90 35.57 12.18
CA PRO A 364 0.50 35.83 11.84
C PRO A 364 -0.49 34.80 12.39
N SER A 365 -0.10 33.53 12.54
CA SER A 365 -0.93 32.43 13.05
C SER A 365 -1.02 32.47 14.56
N MET A 366 -2.21 32.18 15.09
CA MET A 366 -2.43 32.09 16.53
C MET A 366 -1.74 30.86 17.11
N GLU A 367 -1.79 29.74 16.38
CA GLU A 367 -1.21 28.46 16.76
C GLU A 367 0.31 28.54 16.97
N VAL A 368 1.02 29.25 16.09
CA VAL A 368 2.48 29.46 16.24
C VAL A 368 2.79 30.31 17.47
N ARG A 369 2.01 31.37 17.71
CA ARG A 369 2.18 32.23 18.90
C ARG A 369 1.86 31.50 20.21
N GLU A 370 0.83 30.67 20.21
CA GLU A 370 0.44 29.86 21.37
C GLU A 370 1.53 28.84 21.72
N TRP A 371 2.11 28.18 20.70
CA TRP A 371 3.26 27.31 20.91
C TRP A 371 4.43 28.06 21.57
N ALA A 372 4.82 29.22 21.03
CA ALA A 372 5.93 30.02 21.56
C ALA A 372 5.68 30.47 23.01
N GLY A 373 4.45 30.91 23.31
CA GLY A 373 4.04 31.31 24.67
C GLY A 373 3.98 30.16 25.67
N GLY A 374 3.85 28.91 25.20
CA GLY A 374 3.87 27.71 26.03
C GLY A 374 5.26 27.17 26.37
N GLN A 375 6.33 27.70 25.75
CA GLN A 375 7.73 27.31 26.02
C GLN A 375 8.38 28.15 27.13
N LYS A 376 7.75 29.25 27.54
CA LYS A 376 8.17 30.14 28.64
C LYS A 376 7.56 29.71 29.97
#